data_AF-A0AB39L3W3-F1
#
_entry.id   AF-A0AB39L3W3-F1
#
_cell.length_a   1.000
_cell.length_b   1.000
_cell.length_c   1.000
_cell.angle_alpha   90.00
_cell.angle_beta   90.00
_cell.angle_gamma   90.00
#
_symmetry.space_group_name_H-M   'P 1'
#
loop_
_entity.id
_entity.type
_entity.pdbx_description
1 polymer ?
#
loop_
_entity_poly.entity_id
_entity_poly.type
_entity_poly.pdbx_seq_one_letter_code
_entity_poly.pdbx_strand_id
1 'polypeptide(L)'
;MELRDLAILQKQFDERRSTNFDWSDAITATNTQPLIHNVLSLAGESGEVANLVKKFDRGDFDFERLMNELPGELADVAIYLIKIAYQSGIDLERAVVDKISQNERRFAEGRQRG
;
A
#
# COMPACT_ATOMS: atom_id res chain seq x y z
N MET A 1 8.48 -6.91 14.15
CA MET A 1 7.38 -5.93 13.95
C MET A 1 6.53 -6.52 12.85
N GLU A 2 5.30 -6.88 13.18
CA GLU A 2 4.33 -7.47 12.27
C GLU A 2 3.60 -6.39 11.47
N LEU A 3 2.88 -6.75 10.41
CA LEU A 3 2.09 -5.79 9.62
C LEU A 3 1.00 -5.11 10.49
N ARG A 4 0.47 -5.86 11.46
CA ARG A 4 -0.45 -5.32 12.47
C ARG A 4 0.18 -4.22 13.32
N ASP A 5 1.45 -4.34 13.68
CA ASP A 5 2.15 -3.32 14.48
C ASP A 5 2.31 -2.02 13.67
N LEU A 6 2.62 -2.13 12.38
CA LEU A 6 2.67 -1.00 11.45
C LEU A 6 1.31 -0.31 11.31
N ALA A 7 0.22 -1.08 11.22
CA ALA A 7 -1.13 -0.54 11.18
C ALA A 7 -1.48 0.25 12.46
N ILE A 8 -1.07 -0.25 13.63
CA ILE A 8 -1.25 0.44 14.91
C ILE A 8 -0.44 1.74 14.93
N LEU A 9 0.83 1.69 14.53
CA LEU A 9 1.70 2.86 14.48
C LEU A 9 1.16 3.94 13.54
N GLN A 10 0.69 3.53 12.35
CA GLN A 10 0.09 4.42 11.37
C GLN A 10 -1.21 5.04 11.90
N LYS A 11 -2.09 4.24 12.48
CA LYS A 11 -3.34 4.75 13.07
C LYS A 11 -3.06 5.79 14.16
N GLN A 12 -2.12 5.52 15.06
CA GLN A 12 -1.71 6.47 16.09
C GLN A 12 -1.10 7.74 15.51
N PHE A 13 -0.39 7.64 14.39
CA PHE A 13 0.13 8.81 13.68
C PHE A 13 -1.00 9.66 13.10
N ASP A 14 -2.00 9.03 12.48
CA ASP A 14 -3.16 9.71 11.89
C ASP A 14 -4.04 10.36 12.97
N GLU A 15 -4.28 9.70 14.11
CA GLU A 15 -5.02 10.24 15.26
C GLU A 15 -4.38 11.50 15.86
N ARG A 16 -3.05 11.62 15.81
CA ARG A 16 -2.33 12.81 16.30
C ARG A 16 -2.43 14.01 15.37
N ARG A 17 -2.82 13.81 14.11
CA ARG A 17 -2.94 14.86 13.10
C ARG A 17 -4.41 15.15 12.82
N SER A 18 -5.02 15.94 13.70
CA SER A 18 -6.33 16.53 13.41
C SER A 18 -6.19 17.55 12.27
N THR A 19 -6.67 17.18 11.09
CA THR A 19 -6.92 18.12 9.98
C THR A 19 -8.44 18.33 9.84
N ASN A 20 -8.92 18.88 8.72
CA ASN A 20 -10.35 19.03 8.43
C ASN A 20 -11.11 17.69 8.27
N PHE A 21 -10.40 16.57 8.31
CA PHE A 21 -10.93 15.22 8.18
C PHE A 21 -10.37 14.33 9.30
N ASP A 22 -11.22 13.51 9.92
CA ASP A 22 -10.78 12.53 10.91
C ASP A 22 -10.22 11.31 10.17
N TRP A 23 -8.91 11.30 9.95
CA TRP A 23 -8.20 10.25 9.21
C TRP A 23 -8.17 8.91 9.94
N SER A 24 -8.63 8.86 11.19
CA SER A 24 -8.72 7.64 11.98
C SER A 24 -10.07 6.95 11.86
N ASP A 25 -11.08 7.62 11.30
CA ASP A 25 -12.44 7.11 11.20
C ASP A 25 -12.53 5.86 10.32
N ALA A 26 -13.44 4.97 10.73
CA ALA A 26 -13.84 3.84 9.93
C ALA A 26 -14.55 4.32 8.65
N ILE A 27 -14.21 3.69 7.53
CA ILE A 27 -14.94 3.85 6.28
C ILE A 27 -16.31 3.21 6.46
N THR A 28 -17.36 3.98 6.20
CA THR A 28 -18.75 3.51 6.28
C THR A 28 -19.51 3.93 5.03
N ALA A 29 -20.70 3.34 4.82
CA ALA A 29 -21.56 3.71 3.69
C ALA A 29 -21.93 5.21 3.68
N THR A 30 -21.91 5.86 4.84
CA THR A 30 -22.19 7.28 5.02
C THR A 30 -20.94 8.16 5.12
N ASN A 31 -19.75 7.56 5.14
CA ASN A 31 -18.46 8.26 5.18
C ASN A 31 -17.43 7.53 4.28
N THR A 32 -17.53 7.76 2.97
CA THR A 32 -16.68 7.13 1.95
C THR A 32 -15.50 7.98 1.53
N GLN A 33 -15.43 9.24 1.96
CA GLN A 33 -14.38 10.17 1.61
C GLN A 33 -12.94 9.69 1.94
N PRO A 34 -12.66 9.04 3.10
CA PRO A 34 -11.31 8.55 3.37
C PRO A 34 -10.91 7.44 2.41
N LEU A 35 -11.85 6.56 2.04
CA LEU A 35 -11.58 5.52 1.04
C LEU A 35 -11.21 6.14 -0.31
N ILE A 36 -12.01 7.09 -0.79
CA ILE A 36 -11.76 7.76 -2.07
C ILE A 36 -10.39 8.44 -2.04
N HIS A 37 -10.10 9.22 -0.99
CA HIS A 37 -8.81 9.90 -0.87
C HIS A 37 -7.65 8.91 -0.85
N ASN A 38 -7.68 7.91 0.05
CA ASN A 38 -6.57 6.98 0.19
C ASN A 38 -6.32 6.15 -1.07
N VAL A 39 -7.37 5.78 -1.81
CA VAL A 39 -7.23 5.04 -3.09
C VAL A 39 -6.60 5.92 -4.17
N LEU A 40 -6.97 7.20 -4.23
CA LEU A 40 -6.35 8.15 -5.16
C LEU A 40 -4.88 8.40 -4.79
N SER A 41 -4.57 8.56 -3.50
CA SER A 41 -3.19 8.73 -3.04
C SER A 41 -2.36 7.47 -3.29
N LEU A 42 -2.89 6.26 -3.04
CA LEU A 42 -2.24 5.00 -3.38
C LEU A 42 -1.84 4.94 -4.86
N ALA A 43 -2.72 5.39 -5.76
CA ALA A 43 -2.42 5.46 -7.19
C ALA A 43 -1.33 6.51 -7.50
N GLY A 44 -1.34 7.63 -6.79
CA GLY A 44 -0.30 8.66 -6.83
C GLY A 44 1.08 8.09 -6.49
N GLU A 45 1.23 7.50 -5.29
CA GLU A 45 2.50 6.94 -4.83
C GLU A 45 2.99 5.79 -5.72
N SER A 46 2.07 4.97 -6.23
CA SER A 46 2.42 3.94 -7.22
C SER A 46 2.97 4.54 -8.51
N GLY A 47 2.47 5.72 -8.90
CA GLY A 47 2.96 6.51 -10.02
C GLY A 47 4.35 7.10 -9.75
N GLU A 48 4.66 7.47 -8.50
CA GLU A 48 5.99 7.95 -8.10
C GLU A 48 7.03 6.83 -8.20
N VAL A 49 6.72 5.63 -7.70
CA VAL A 49 7.54 4.42 -7.92
C VAL A 49 7.81 4.20 -9.42
N ALA A 50 6.78 4.24 -10.25
CA ALA A 50 6.93 4.05 -11.70
C ALA A 50 7.78 5.16 -12.35
N ASN A 51 7.63 6.40 -11.89
CA ASN A 51 8.40 7.54 -12.37
C ASN A 51 9.88 7.43 -12.01
N LEU A 52 10.19 6.94 -10.80
CA LEU A 52 11.55 6.68 -10.34
C LEU A 52 12.27 5.68 -11.25
N VAL A 53 11.63 4.53 -11.51
CA VAL A 53 12.17 3.48 -12.41
C VAL A 53 12.34 4.01 -13.84
N LYS A 54 11.37 4.80 -14.33
CA LYS A 54 11.45 5.43 -15.66
C LYS A 54 12.61 6.44 -15.77
N LYS A 55 12.90 7.20 -14.71
CA LYS A 55 14.05 8.12 -14.68
C LYS A 55 15.38 7.37 -14.76
N PHE A 56 15.50 6.25 -14.02
CA PHE A 56 16.65 5.36 -14.15
C PHE A 56 16.81 4.79 -15.56
N ASP A 57 15.73 4.28 -16.16
CA ASP A 57 15.76 3.70 -17.52
C ASP A 57 16.19 4.72 -18.59
N ARG A 58 15.80 5.99 -18.44
CA ARG A 58 16.26 7.09 -19.33
C ARG A 58 17.71 7.52 -19.11
N GLY A 59 18.36 7.06 -18.04
CA GLY A 59 19.70 7.48 -17.65
C GLY A 59 19.74 8.80 -16.86
N ASP A 60 18.60 9.28 -16.33
CA ASP A 60 18.58 10.44 -15.44
C ASP A 60 19.27 10.12 -14.10
N PHE A 61 19.22 8.86 -13.68
CA PHE A 61 19.78 8.32 -12.43
C PHE A 61 20.69 7.12 -12.69
N ASP A 62 21.67 6.92 -11.81
CA ASP A 62 22.36 5.64 -11.68
C ASP A 62 21.60 4.68 -10.76
N PHE A 63 22.07 3.44 -10.72
CA PHE A 63 21.43 2.39 -9.92
C PHE A 63 21.53 2.67 -8.40
N GLU A 64 22.63 3.29 -7.95
CA GLU A 64 22.82 3.62 -6.53
C GLU A 64 21.77 4.63 -6.07
N ARG A 65 21.56 5.69 -6.87
CA ARG A 65 20.50 6.66 -6.60
C ARG A 65 19.11 6.03 -6.62
N LEU A 66 18.82 5.16 -7.59
CA LEU A 66 17.55 4.43 -7.62
C LEU A 66 17.33 3.65 -6.33
N MET A 67 18.33 2.90 -5.86
CA MET A 67 18.23 2.08 -4.64
C MET A 67 18.17 2.91 -3.35
N ASN A 68 18.66 4.15 -3.37
CA ASN A 68 18.51 5.08 -2.25
C ASN A 68 17.11 5.70 -2.18
N GLU A 69 16.49 6.04 -3.33
CA GLU A 69 15.17 6.70 -3.37
C GLU A 69 14.00 5.69 -3.30
N LEU A 70 14.13 4.51 -3.90
CA LEU A 70 13.06 3.50 -4.03
C LEU A 70 12.41 3.07 -2.70
N PRO A 71 13.14 2.88 -1.58
CA PRO A 71 12.52 2.48 -0.33
C PRO A 71 11.48 3.48 0.19
N GLY A 72 11.66 4.78 -0.04
CA GLY A 72 10.70 5.81 0.36
C GLY A 72 9.37 5.66 -0.37
N GLU A 73 9.44 5.62 -1.69
CA GLU A 73 8.26 5.49 -2.57
C GLU A 73 7.48 4.18 -2.29
N LEU A 74 8.19 3.08 -2.04
CA LEU A 74 7.56 1.81 -1.64
C LEU A 74 6.90 1.89 -0.26
N ALA A 75 7.49 2.64 0.68
CA ALA A 75 6.91 2.85 1.99
C ALA A 75 5.63 3.70 1.91
N ASP A 76 5.59 4.72 1.05
CA ASP A 76 4.40 5.55 0.83
C ASP A 76 3.25 4.73 0.24
N VAL A 77 3.54 3.86 -0.74
CA VAL A 77 2.55 2.86 -1.24
C VAL A 77 2.05 1.96 -0.11
N ALA A 78 2.95 1.43 0.72
CA ALA A 78 2.59 0.55 1.82
C ALA A 78 1.72 1.25 2.89
N ILE A 79 2.02 2.52 3.19
CA ILE A 79 1.25 3.34 4.13
C ILE A 79 -0.21 3.44 3.67
N TYR A 80 -0.47 3.77 2.41
CA TYR A 80 -1.86 3.87 1.94
C TYR A 80 -2.58 2.51 1.89
N LEU A 81 -1.88 1.42 1.57
CA LEU A 81 -2.46 0.07 1.68
C LEU A 81 -2.89 -0.25 3.11
N ILE A 82 -2.03 0.06 4.09
CA ILE A 82 -2.31 -0.13 5.50
C ILE A 82 -3.49 0.74 5.95
N LYS A 83 -3.53 2.02 5.53
CA LYS A 83 -4.63 2.96 5.83
C LYS A 83 -5.97 2.45 5.32
N ILE A 84 -6.02 2.06 4.05
CA ILE A 84 -7.23 1.49 3.44
C ILE A 84 -7.68 0.25 4.23
N ALA A 85 -6.75 -0.62 4.60
CA ALA A 85 -7.07 -1.86 5.31
C ALA A 85 -7.67 -1.60 6.70
N TYR A 86 -6.99 -0.84 7.57
CA TYR A 86 -7.49 -0.65 8.94
C TYR A 86 -8.77 0.17 8.97
N GLN A 87 -8.93 1.17 8.09
CA GLN A 87 -10.16 1.98 8.03
C GLN A 87 -11.35 1.18 7.48
N SER A 88 -11.09 0.15 6.67
CA SER A 88 -12.13 -0.74 6.12
C SER A 88 -12.38 -1.99 6.98
N GLY A 89 -11.67 -2.16 8.09
CA GLY A 89 -11.76 -3.37 8.92
C GLY A 89 -11.21 -4.63 8.25
N ILE A 90 -10.29 -4.48 7.28
CA ILE A 90 -9.68 -5.59 6.55
C ILE A 90 -8.43 -6.07 7.30
N ASP A 91 -8.36 -7.37 7.57
CA ASP A 91 -7.11 -8.03 7.96
C ASP A 91 -6.23 -8.25 6.73
N LEU A 92 -5.36 -7.27 6.46
CA LEU A 92 -4.52 -7.26 5.27
C LEU A 92 -3.51 -8.42 5.27
N GLU A 93 -2.95 -8.77 6.43
CA GLU A 93 -2.00 -9.88 6.55
C GLU A 93 -2.68 -11.19 6.17
N ARG A 94 -3.87 -11.45 6.72
CA ARG A 94 -4.65 -12.63 6.36
C ARG A 94 -5.03 -12.63 4.87
N ALA A 95 -5.47 -11.49 4.35
CA ALA A 95 -5.83 -11.35 2.93
C ALA A 95 -4.65 -11.65 1.99
N VAL A 96 -3.43 -11.22 2.34
CA VAL A 96 -2.21 -11.53 1.59
C VAL A 96 -1.89 -13.02 1.64
N VAL A 97 -1.92 -13.64 2.82
CA VAL A 97 -1.65 -15.08 2.98
C VAL A 97 -2.64 -15.93 2.18
N ASP A 98 -3.93 -15.62 2.25
CA ASP A 98 -4.96 -16.31 1.50
C ASP A 98 -4.76 -16.13 -0.01
N LYS A 99 -4.35 -14.93 -0.45
CA LYS A 99 -4.08 -14.66 -1.87
C LYS A 99 -2.87 -15.41 -2.41
N ILE A 100 -1.80 -15.50 -1.64
CA ILE A 100 -0.60 -16.29 -1.99
C ILE A 100 -0.98 -17.76 -2.16
N SER A 101 -1.72 -18.32 -1.19
CA SER A 101 -2.17 -19.72 -1.22
C SER A 101 -3.03 -20.03 -2.47
N GLN A 102 -3.91 -19.10 -2.87
CA GLN A 102 -4.69 -19.22 -4.10
C GLN A 102 -3.81 -19.19 -5.36
N ASN A 103 -2.82 -18.28 -5.39
CA ASN A 103 -1.90 -18.17 -6.52
C ASN A 103 -1.05 -19.43 -6.68
N GLU A 104 -0.55 -20.00 -5.59
CA GLU A 104 0.22 -21.26 -5.61
C GLU A 104 -0.57 -22.40 -6.24
N ARG A 105 -1.83 -22.59 -5.84
CA ARG A 105 -2.74 -23.59 -6.42
C ARG A 105 -2.93 -23.36 -7.92
N ARG A 106 -3.21 -22.11 -8.32
CA ARG A 106 -3.41 -21.72 -9.72
C ARG A 106 -2.18 -22.03 -10.58
N PHE A 107 -0.97 -21.75 -10.09
CA PHE A 107 0.26 -22.04 -10.82
C PHE A 107 0.63 -23.52 -10.84
N ALA A 108 0.27 -24.29 -9.80
CA ALA A 108 0.41 -25.74 -9.82
C ALA A 108 -0.50 -26.38 -10.88
N GLU A 109 -1.76 -25.96 -10.97
CA GLU A 109 -2.72 -26.44 -11.98
C GLU A 109 -2.34 -26.01 -13.41
N GLY A 110 -1.86 -24.77 -13.58
CA GLY A 110 -1.40 -24.27 -14.88
C GLY A 110 -0.18 -25.01 -15.43
N ARG A 111 0.73 -25.46 -14.55
CA ARG A 111 1.88 -26.30 -14.92
C ARG A 111 1.53 -27.73 -15.29
N GLN A 112 0.35 -28.23 -14.91
CA GLN A 112 -0.12 -29.56 -15.31
C GLN A 112 -0.79 -29.55 -16.70
N ARG A 113 -1.03 -28.37 -17.27
CA ARG A 113 -1.74 -28.17 -18.55
C ARG A 113 -0.83 -27.67 -19.69
N GLY A 114 0.45 -27.43 -19.44
CA GLY A 114 1.45 -27.04 -20.44
C GLY A 114 2.54 -28.10 -20.55
#